data_AF-A0A9J6CUD0-F1
#
_entry.id   AF-A0A9J6CUD0-F1
#
_cell.length_a   1.000
_cell.length_b   1.000
_cell.length_c   1.000
_cell.angle_alpha   90.00
_cell.angle_beta   90.00
_cell.angle_gamma   90.00
#
_symmetry.space_group_name_H-M   'P 1'
#
loop_
_entity.id
_entity.type
_entity.pdbx_description
1 polymer ?
#
loop_
_entity_poly.entity_id
_entity_poly.type
_entity_poly.pdbx_seq_one_letter_code
_entity_poly.pdbx_strand_id
1 'polypeptide(L)'
;MALTAALAGWPGVVVVRVNHRRNIVAADTASPERLHELLTITELNGMPVTTREPADSRVSTGFVYGVDGDLTNAELLRGIASAAPVTAATREGGTVKLHFASPSPPDHITISGQPPRVRPCTGDCIRCGRRHPKADFSEPHCVNCGGAHLATNPTCPTWQDERRVATLMATTLTLLSRHAARAAVHEERREVRSYAAELKASPPPSSKAPGQSRTPPVPRQLN
;
A
#
# COMPACT_ATOMS: atom_id res chain seq x y z
N MET A 1 -9.77 -14.86 10.52
CA MET A 1 -10.99 -15.70 10.36
C MET A 1 -12.26 -14.86 10.31
N ALA A 2 -12.38 -13.75 11.06
CA ALA A 2 -13.61 -12.94 11.11
C ALA A 2 -14.08 -12.36 9.76
N LEU A 3 -13.18 -11.83 8.92
CA LEU A 3 -13.56 -11.21 7.63
C LEU A 3 -14.13 -12.22 6.63
N THR A 4 -13.54 -13.43 6.58
CA THR A 4 -13.98 -14.49 5.65
C THR A 4 -15.37 -14.99 6.01
N ALA A 5 -15.65 -15.17 7.31
CA ALA A 5 -16.96 -15.58 7.78
C ALA A 5 -18.02 -14.48 7.53
N ALA A 6 -17.68 -13.21 7.73
CA ALA A 6 -18.58 -12.10 7.45
C ALA A 6 -18.95 -11.99 5.96
N LEU A 7 -17.98 -12.16 5.06
CA LEU A 7 -18.24 -12.15 3.61
C LEU A 7 -18.95 -13.43 3.13
N ALA A 8 -18.64 -14.59 3.71
CA ALA A 8 -19.29 -15.84 3.34
C ALA A 8 -20.77 -15.89 3.76
N GLY A 9 -21.14 -15.18 4.84
CA GLY A 9 -22.54 -15.03 5.26
C GLY A 9 -23.29 -13.93 4.51
N TRP A 10 -22.64 -13.22 3.58
CA TRP A 10 -23.24 -12.09 2.88
C TRP A 10 -24.18 -12.59 1.76
N PRO A 11 -25.42 -12.05 1.64
CA PRO A 11 -26.38 -12.53 0.64
C PRO A 11 -25.82 -12.48 -0.78
N GLY A 12 -25.89 -13.62 -1.48
CA GLY A 12 -25.47 -13.72 -2.88
C GLY A 12 -23.95 -13.89 -3.10
N VAL A 13 -23.14 -13.97 -2.05
CA VAL A 13 -21.73 -14.39 -2.15
C VAL A 13 -21.67 -15.92 -2.27
N VAL A 14 -20.97 -16.40 -3.30
CA VAL A 14 -20.84 -17.84 -3.62
C VAL A 14 -19.51 -18.39 -3.14
N VAL A 15 -18.43 -17.65 -3.38
CA VAL A 15 -17.06 -18.09 -3.07
C VAL A 15 -16.29 -16.93 -2.48
N VAL A 16 -15.53 -17.20 -1.41
CA VAL A 16 -14.60 -16.24 -0.81
C VAL A 16 -13.19 -16.83 -0.81
N ARG A 17 -12.25 -16.09 -1.39
CA ARG A 17 -10.82 -16.45 -1.46
C ARG A 17 -10.00 -15.38 -0.76
N VAL A 18 -9.03 -15.77 0.05
CA VAL A 18 -8.20 -14.83 0.82
C VAL A 18 -6.73 -14.98 0.45
N ASN A 19 -6.10 -13.86 0.12
CA ASN A 19 -4.65 -13.75 -0.03
C ASN A 19 -4.07 -13.00 1.19
N HIS A 20 -3.64 -13.76 2.20
CA HIS A 20 -3.11 -13.21 3.45
C HIS A 20 -1.84 -12.37 3.29
N ARG A 21 -1.02 -12.64 2.24
CA ARG A 21 0.22 -11.91 1.99
C ARG A 21 -0.04 -10.50 1.43
N ARG A 22 -1.05 -10.37 0.57
CA ARG A 22 -1.43 -9.09 -0.04
C ARG A 22 -2.56 -8.37 0.70
N ASN A 23 -3.10 -8.98 1.74
CA ASN A 23 -4.29 -8.50 2.45
C ASN A 23 -5.48 -8.24 1.50
N ILE A 24 -5.68 -9.15 0.53
CA ILE A 24 -6.76 -9.06 -0.46
C ILE A 24 -7.75 -10.19 -0.23
N VAL A 25 -9.04 -9.89 -0.30
CA VAL A 25 -10.13 -10.87 -0.36
C VAL A 25 -10.80 -10.74 -1.72
N ALA A 26 -11.01 -11.87 -2.39
CA ALA A 26 -11.82 -11.95 -3.59
C ALA A 26 -13.12 -12.67 -3.25
N ALA A 27 -14.25 -12.05 -3.59
CA ALA A 27 -15.57 -12.64 -3.42
C ALA A 27 -16.24 -12.76 -4.80
N ASP A 28 -16.77 -13.94 -5.11
CA ASP A 28 -17.59 -14.17 -6.29
C ASP A 28 -19.07 -14.06 -5.90
N THR A 29 -19.88 -13.34 -6.68
CA THR A 29 -21.32 -13.18 -6.46
C THR A 29 -22.15 -13.95 -7.48
N ALA A 30 -23.36 -14.33 -7.11
CA ALA A 30 -24.30 -15.01 -8.00
C ALA A 30 -25.00 -14.06 -9.00
N SER A 31 -25.00 -12.75 -8.74
CA SER A 31 -25.64 -11.76 -9.60
C SER A 31 -24.86 -10.43 -9.67
N PRO A 32 -25.01 -9.67 -10.76
CA PRO A 32 -24.36 -8.37 -10.93
C PRO A 32 -24.88 -7.32 -9.94
N GLU A 33 -26.13 -7.40 -9.50
CA GLU A 33 -26.68 -6.48 -8.49
C GLU A 33 -25.94 -6.63 -7.17
N ARG A 34 -25.68 -7.89 -6.75
CA ARG A 34 -24.90 -8.20 -5.54
C ARG A 34 -23.43 -7.79 -5.66
N LEU A 35 -22.85 -7.89 -6.86
CA LEU A 35 -21.51 -7.35 -7.11
C LEU A 35 -21.51 -5.83 -6.85
N HIS A 36 -22.49 -5.10 -7.39
CA HIS A 36 -22.57 -3.66 -7.18
C HIS A 36 -22.72 -3.30 -5.70
N GLU A 37 -23.59 -4.01 -4.97
CA GLU A 37 -23.72 -3.84 -3.51
C GLU A 37 -22.39 -4.07 -2.78
N LEU A 38 -21.66 -5.17 -3.08
CA LEU A 38 -20.34 -5.42 -2.49
C LEU A 38 -19.34 -4.30 -2.80
N LEU A 39 -19.38 -3.75 -4.01
CA LEU A 39 -18.48 -2.66 -4.41
C LEU A 39 -18.74 -1.36 -3.64
N THR A 40 -19.92 -1.18 -3.04
CA THR A 40 -20.20 0.01 -2.21
C THR A 40 -19.67 -0.10 -0.77
N ILE A 41 -19.25 -1.28 -0.32
CA ILE A 41 -18.78 -1.48 1.05
C ILE A 41 -17.45 -0.74 1.29
N THR A 42 -17.44 0.13 2.30
CA THR A 42 -16.22 0.82 2.76
C THR A 42 -15.70 0.29 4.09
N GLU A 43 -16.47 -0.56 4.78
CA GLU A 43 -16.11 -1.12 6.08
C GLU A 43 -16.63 -2.55 6.23
N LEU A 44 -15.79 -3.47 6.74
CA LEU A 44 -16.18 -4.85 7.03
C LEU A 44 -15.74 -5.22 8.46
N ASN A 45 -16.69 -5.48 9.35
CA ASN A 45 -16.45 -5.76 10.78
C ASN A 45 -15.56 -4.70 11.47
N GLY A 46 -15.86 -3.41 11.33
CA GLY A 46 -15.04 -2.36 11.95
C GLY A 46 -13.74 -2.05 11.22
N MET A 47 -13.40 -2.79 10.15
CA MET A 47 -12.17 -2.59 9.38
C MET A 47 -12.47 -1.81 8.11
N PRO A 48 -11.81 -0.66 7.86
CA PRO A 48 -11.95 0.04 6.60
C PRO A 48 -11.40 -0.83 5.46
N VAL A 49 -12.18 -0.95 4.38
CA VAL A 49 -11.82 -1.73 3.20
C VAL A 49 -11.95 -0.90 1.94
N THR A 50 -11.22 -1.29 0.91
CA THR A 50 -11.38 -0.75 -0.45
C THR A 50 -11.77 -1.89 -1.36
N THR A 51 -12.86 -1.69 -2.07
CA THR A 51 -13.46 -2.65 -2.98
C THR A 51 -13.15 -2.23 -4.42
N ARG A 52 -12.92 -3.22 -5.28
CA ARG A 52 -12.74 -3.01 -6.72
C ARG A 52 -13.09 -4.28 -7.46
N GLU A 53 -13.61 -4.14 -8.68
CA GLU A 53 -13.75 -5.29 -9.56
C GLU A 53 -12.37 -5.87 -9.88
N PRO A 54 -12.26 -7.21 -9.97
CA PRO A 54 -11.06 -7.82 -10.52
C PRO A 54 -10.88 -7.32 -11.95
N ALA A 55 -9.63 -7.05 -12.32
CA ALA A 55 -9.33 -6.69 -13.70
C ALA A 55 -9.77 -7.82 -14.65
N ASP A 56 -10.54 -7.50 -15.70
CA ASP A 56 -10.94 -8.48 -16.71
C ASP A 56 -9.67 -9.09 -17.34
N SER A 57 -9.51 -10.40 -17.22
CA SER A 57 -8.32 -11.11 -17.71
C SER A 57 -8.23 -11.14 -19.24
N ARG A 58 -9.33 -10.79 -19.93
CA ARG A 58 -9.39 -10.68 -21.40
C ARG A 58 -8.93 -9.32 -21.89
N VAL A 59 -8.72 -8.36 -20.98
CA VAL A 59 -8.22 -7.04 -21.34
C VAL A 59 -6.86 -6.80 -20.71
N SER A 60 -6.09 -5.95 -21.36
CA SER A 60 -4.79 -5.55 -20.85
C SER A 60 -4.57 -4.06 -21.05
N THR A 61 -3.62 -3.53 -20.30
CA THR A 61 -3.24 -2.12 -20.37
C THR A 61 -1.78 -2.02 -20.77
N GLY A 62 -1.50 -1.17 -21.74
CA GLY A 62 -0.16 -0.83 -22.18
C GLY A 62 0.06 0.68 -22.21
N PHE A 63 1.31 1.10 -22.14
CA PHE A 63 1.70 2.51 -22.18
C PHE A 63 2.68 2.76 -23.31
N VAL A 64 2.53 3.90 -23.97
CA VAL A 64 3.38 4.35 -25.06
C VAL A 64 3.91 5.74 -24.72
N TYR A 65 5.19 5.97 -25.02
CA TYR A 65 5.90 7.21 -24.70
C TYR A 65 6.33 7.92 -25.97
N GLY A 66 6.55 9.23 -25.86
CA GLY A 66 7.06 10.04 -26.97
C GLY A 66 6.06 10.17 -28.12
N VAL A 67 4.76 10.11 -27.81
CA VAL A 67 3.70 10.36 -28.79
C VAL A 67 3.46 11.86 -28.88
N ASP A 68 3.52 12.38 -30.10
CA ASP A 68 3.33 13.80 -30.43
C ASP A 68 2.10 14.38 -29.73
N GLY A 69 2.27 15.54 -29.08
CA GLY A 69 1.28 16.17 -28.20
C GLY A 69 0.02 16.66 -28.91
N ASP A 70 0.12 16.89 -30.23
CA ASP A 70 -0.92 17.55 -31.01
C ASP A 70 -2.10 16.64 -31.37
N LEU A 71 -1.96 15.32 -31.17
CA LEU A 71 -3.03 14.35 -31.42
C LEU A 71 -4.04 14.31 -30.25
N THR A 72 -5.32 14.55 -30.56
CA THR A 72 -6.43 14.31 -29.63
C THR A 72 -6.58 12.82 -29.33
N ASN A 73 -7.20 12.46 -28.19
CA ASN A 73 -7.45 11.05 -27.84
C ASN A 73 -8.25 10.30 -28.93
N ALA A 74 -9.18 10.99 -29.60
CA ALA A 74 -9.99 10.41 -30.67
C ALA A 74 -9.19 10.17 -31.95
N GLU A 75 -8.32 11.11 -32.34
CA GLU A 75 -7.40 10.95 -33.48
C GLU A 75 -6.39 9.86 -33.22
N LEU A 76 -5.87 9.81 -32.00
CA LEU A 76 -4.93 8.79 -31.58
C LEU A 76 -5.57 7.40 -31.65
N LEU A 77 -6.79 7.22 -31.15
CA LEU A 77 -7.50 5.94 -31.23
C LEU A 77 -7.74 5.51 -32.69
N ARG A 78 -8.14 6.44 -33.58
CA ARG A 78 -8.34 6.15 -35.00
C ARG A 78 -7.02 5.84 -35.74
N GLY A 79 -5.92 6.46 -35.31
CA GLY A 79 -4.61 6.35 -35.94
C GLY A 79 -3.76 5.17 -35.47
N ILE A 80 -4.23 4.39 -34.49
CA ILE A 80 -3.51 3.21 -34.00
C ILE A 80 -3.78 2.01 -34.90
N ALA A 81 -2.72 1.43 -35.45
CA ALA A 81 -2.75 0.06 -35.97
C ALA A 81 -2.07 -0.89 -34.98
N SER A 82 -2.72 -1.98 -34.65
CA SER A 82 -2.26 -2.91 -33.61
C SER A 82 -2.72 -4.33 -33.92
N ALA A 83 -1.89 -5.33 -33.61
CA ALA A 83 -2.25 -6.74 -33.73
C ALA A 83 -3.33 -7.17 -32.72
N ALA A 84 -3.48 -6.43 -31.62
CA ALA A 84 -4.56 -6.59 -30.65
C ALA A 84 -5.53 -5.39 -30.73
N PRO A 85 -6.85 -5.59 -30.68
CA PRO A 85 -7.81 -4.49 -30.75
C PRO A 85 -7.63 -3.51 -29.58
N VAL A 86 -7.54 -2.21 -29.89
CA VAL A 86 -7.48 -1.13 -28.88
C VAL A 86 -8.88 -0.62 -28.62
N THR A 87 -9.34 -0.70 -27.37
CA THR A 87 -10.70 -0.31 -26.95
C THR A 87 -10.76 1.10 -26.40
N ALA A 88 -9.65 1.61 -25.86
CA ALA A 88 -9.56 2.98 -25.38
C ALA A 88 -8.12 3.47 -25.43
N ALA A 89 -7.96 4.77 -25.64
CA ALA A 89 -6.69 5.45 -25.59
C ALA A 89 -6.84 6.80 -24.87
N THR A 90 -6.01 7.00 -23.84
CA THR A 90 -6.07 8.18 -22.98
C THR A 90 -4.68 8.75 -22.79
N ARG A 91 -4.50 10.05 -23.05
CA ARG A 91 -3.26 10.75 -22.73
C ARG A 91 -3.20 11.09 -21.24
N GLU A 92 -2.08 10.72 -20.62
CA GLU A 92 -1.73 11.03 -19.23
C GLU A 92 -0.36 11.72 -19.24
N GLY A 93 -0.35 13.05 -19.39
CA GLY A 93 0.87 13.85 -19.55
C GLY A 93 1.62 13.55 -20.86
N GLY A 94 2.89 13.18 -20.76
CA GLY A 94 3.73 12.77 -21.90
C GLY A 94 3.55 11.31 -22.35
N THR A 95 2.61 10.59 -21.72
CA THR A 95 2.38 9.16 -21.93
C THR A 95 0.98 8.93 -22.47
N VAL A 96 0.83 7.91 -23.31
CA VAL A 96 -0.46 7.45 -23.82
C VAL A 96 -0.74 6.07 -23.22
N LYS A 97 -1.85 5.98 -22.51
CA LYS A 97 -2.38 4.75 -21.94
C LYS A 97 -3.35 4.11 -22.90
N LEU A 98 -3.17 2.83 -23.18
CA LEU A 98 -3.95 2.05 -24.13
C LEU A 98 -4.61 0.87 -23.41
N HIS A 99 -5.88 0.67 -23.68
CA HIS A 99 -6.62 -0.52 -23.29
C HIS A 99 -6.77 -1.44 -24.50
N PHE A 100 -6.40 -2.70 -24.33
CA PHE A 100 -6.48 -3.72 -25.37
C PHE A 100 -7.56 -4.74 -24.99
N ALA A 101 -8.37 -5.15 -25.96
CA ALA A 101 -9.25 -6.33 -25.85
C ALA A 101 -8.43 -7.62 -26.10
N SER A 102 -7.33 -7.76 -25.38
CA SER A 102 -6.48 -8.94 -25.36
C SER A 102 -5.91 -9.18 -23.96
N PRO A 103 -5.62 -10.43 -23.58
CA PRO A 103 -5.01 -10.74 -22.27
C PRO A 103 -3.62 -10.12 -22.07
N SER A 104 -2.91 -9.83 -23.15
CA SER A 104 -1.60 -9.17 -23.14
C SER A 104 -1.50 -8.15 -24.27
N PRO A 105 -0.85 -7.00 -24.02
CA PRO A 105 -0.64 -6.01 -25.06
C PRO A 105 0.44 -6.51 -26.04
N PRO A 106 0.38 -6.13 -27.33
CA PRO A 106 1.45 -6.40 -28.29
C PRO A 106 2.70 -5.59 -27.92
N ASP A 107 3.89 -6.04 -28.31
CA ASP A 107 5.14 -5.34 -27.99
C ASP A 107 5.25 -3.97 -28.68
N HIS A 108 4.68 -3.86 -29.88
CA HIS A 108 4.68 -2.65 -30.70
C HIS A 108 3.31 -2.43 -31.30
N ILE A 109 3.00 -1.17 -31.54
CA ILE A 109 1.86 -0.72 -32.35
C ILE A 109 2.35 0.31 -33.34
N THR A 110 1.51 0.72 -34.28
CA THR A 110 1.79 1.84 -35.18
C THR A 110 0.92 3.02 -34.79
N ILE A 111 1.53 4.19 -34.57
CA ILE A 111 0.85 5.47 -34.39
C ILE A 111 1.42 6.43 -35.44
N SER A 112 0.59 6.94 -36.35
CA SER A 112 1.02 7.91 -37.39
C SER A 112 2.26 7.45 -38.17
N GLY A 113 2.36 6.14 -38.46
CA GLY A 113 3.48 5.54 -39.20
C GLY A 113 4.74 5.25 -38.37
N GLN A 114 4.79 5.66 -37.09
CA GLN A 114 5.86 5.30 -36.17
C GLN A 114 5.51 4.01 -35.42
N PRO A 115 6.47 3.10 -35.14
CA PRO A 115 6.22 1.84 -34.45
C PRO A 115 6.62 1.88 -32.95
N PRO A 116 6.00 2.72 -32.09
CA PRO A 116 6.47 2.85 -30.72
C PRO A 116 6.24 1.56 -29.93
N ARG A 117 7.10 1.35 -28.94
CA ARG A 117 7.02 0.20 -28.05
C ARG A 117 5.90 0.40 -27.02
N VAL A 118 5.06 -0.62 -26.86
CA VAL A 118 4.09 -0.69 -25.78
C VAL A 118 4.75 -1.29 -24.54
N ARG A 119 4.58 -0.62 -23.40
CA ARG A 119 5.04 -1.10 -22.09
C ARG A 119 3.85 -1.67 -21.33
N PRO A 120 3.80 -3.00 -21.08
CA PRO A 120 2.70 -3.61 -20.34
C PRO A 120 2.59 -3.07 -18.92
N CYS A 121 1.36 -2.85 -18.44
CA CYS A 121 1.09 -2.52 -17.05
C CYS A 121 1.03 -3.81 -16.20
N THR A 122 2.18 -4.28 -15.71
CA THR A 122 2.24 -5.50 -14.88
C THR A 122 1.96 -5.20 -13.40
N GLY A 123 0.69 -5.04 -13.07
CA GLY A 123 0.21 -4.91 -11.68
C GLY A 123 0.31 -3.51 -11.07
N ASP A 124 0.08 -3.44 -9.77
CA ASP A 124 0.08 -2.18 -9.00
C ASP A 124 1.54 -1.75 -8.74
N CYS A 125 1.88 -0.48 -8.99
CA CYS A 125 3.22 0.05 -8.77
C CYS A 125 3.60 -0.01 -7.29
N ILE A 126 4.79 -0.54 -6.98
CA ILE A 126 5.29 -0.61 -5.60
C ILE A 126 5.56 0.76 -4.96
N ARG A 127 5.71 1.83 -5.76
CA ARG A 127 6.01 3.17 -5.26
C ARG A 127 4.76 3.94 -4.86
N CYS A 128 3.63 3.75 -5.53
CA CYS A 128 2.42 4.53 -5.25
C CYS A 128 1.12 3.72 -5.16
N GLY A 129 1.16 2.40 -5.39
CA GLY A 129 -0.01 1.52 -5.34
C GLY A 129 -0.96 1.62 -6.54
N ARG A 130 -0.71 2.52 -7.50
CA ARG A 130 -1.53 2.69 -8.71
C ARG A 130 -0.98 1.89 -9.88
N ARG A 131 -1.85 1.56 -10.84
CA ARG A 131 -1.44 0.95 -12.11
C ARG A 131 -0.93 2.01 -13.07
N HIS A 132 0.38 2.09 -13.19
CA HIS A 132 1.09 2.97 -14.11
C HIS A 132 2.40 2.28 -14.53
N PRO A 133 3.03 2.71 -15.62
CA PRO A 133 4.28 2.12 -16.05
C PRO A 133 5.40 2.54 -15.09
N LYS A 134 6.45 1.70 -14.96
CA LYS A 134 7.55 1.89 -13.99
C LYS A 134 8.24 3.27 -14.03
N ALA A 135 8.09 4.03 -15.11
CA ALA A 135 8.76 5.31 -15.34
C ALA A 135 7.98 6.54 -14.83
N ASP A 136 6.71 6.41 -14.42
CA ASP A 136 6.01 7.57 -13.86
C ASP A 136 6.48 7.82 -12.42
N PHE A 137 7.23 8.92 -12.25
CA PHE A 137 7.78 9.39 -10.99
C PHE A 137 6.71 10.11 -10.16
N SER A 138 5.63 9.42 -9.79
CA SER A 138 4.71 9.95 -8.77
C SER A 138 5.41 10.01 -7.43
N GLU A 139 5.04 10.98 -6.58
CA GLU A 139 5.46 11.01 -5.18
C GLU A 139 5.23 9.64 -4.51
N PRO A 140 6.19 9.16 -3.70
CA PRO A 140 6.08 7.85 -3.08
C PRO A 140 4.90 7.84 -2.10
N HIS A 141 4.02 6.86 -2.26
CA HIS A 141 2.87 6.64 -1.40
C HIS A 141 2.89 5.22 -0.85
N CYS A 142 2.82 5.10 0.47
CA CYS A 142 2.98 3.84 1.16
C CYS A 142 1.68 3.04 1.11
N VAL A 143 1.65 1.97 0.31
CA VAL A 143 0.46 1.10 0.21
C VAL A 143 0.06 0.43 1.53
N ASN A 144 0.94 0.44 2.54
CA ASN A 144 0.68 -0.18 3.84
C ASN A 144 0.08 0.78 4.88
N CYS A 145 0.41 2.09 4.82
CA CYS A 145 -0.04 3.06 5.84
C CYS A 145 -0.59 4.37 5.27
N GLY A 146 -0.58 4.55 3.95
CA GLY A 146 -1.02 5.77 3.28
C GLY A 146 -0.05 6.95 3.33
N GLY A 147 1.07 6.84 4.04
CA GLY A 147 2.03 7.94 4.21
C GLY A 147 2.88 8.24 2.97
N ALA A 148 3.51 9.43 2.94
CA ALA A 148 4.38 9.91 1.86
C ALA A 148 5.78 9.26 1.90
N HIS A 149 5.84 7.94 1.75
CA HIS A 149 7.08 7.15 1.68
C HIS A 149 6.85 5.82 0.93
N LEU A 150 7.92 5.12 0.58
CA LEU A 150 7.82 3.79 -0.04
C LEU A 150 7.35 2.74 0.96
N ALA A 151 6.60 1.74 0.52
CA ALA A 151 6.09 0.66 1.37
C ALA A 151 7.18 -0.15 2.12
N THR A 152 8.41 -0.10 1.61
CA THR A 152 9.60 -0.74 2.18
C THR A 152 10.42 0.18 3.08
N ASN A 153 9.97 1.42 3.31
CA ASN A 153 10.70 2.36 4.17
C ASN A 153 10.71 1.85 5.62
N PRO A 154 11.89 1.73 6.27
CA PRO A 154 11.99 1.26 7.64
C PRO A 154 11.29 2.16 8.68
N THR A 155 10.93 3.40 8.33
CA THR A 155 10.16 4.30 9.20
C THR A 155 8.65 4.08 9.14
N CYS A 156 8.16 3.24 8.21
CA CYS A 156 6.74 2.93 8.09
C CYS A 156 6.26 2.14 9.32
N PRO A 157 5.26 2.64 10.08
CA PRO A 157 4.78 1.96 11.28
C PRO A 157 4.17 0.58 10.96
N THR A 158 3.39 0.47 9.88
CA THR A 158 2.81 -0.81 9.45
C THR A 158 3.88 -1.82 9.05
N TRP A 159 4.96 -1.36 8.39
CA TRP A 159 6.08 -2.23 8.03
C TRP A 159 6.85 -2.72 9.25
N GLN A 160 7.07 -1.83 10.23
CA GLN A 160 7.72 -2.18 11.50
C GLN A 160 6.90 -3.22 12.26
N ASP A 161 5.58 -3.03 12.35
CA ASP A 161 4.67 -3.98 13.00
C ASP A 161 4.71 -5.35 12.30
N GLU A 162 4.61 -5.40 10.96
CA GLU A 162 4.71 -6.67 10.22
C GLU A 162 6.08 -7.34 10.33
N ARG A 163 7.16 -6.56 10.40
CA ARG A 163 8.51 -7.09 10.64
C ARG A 163 8.60 -7.71 12.03
N ARG A 164 8.06 -7.06 13.07
CA ARG A 164 7.99 -7.61 14.43
C ARG A 164 7.17 -8.90 14.48
N VAL A 165 6.02 -8.93 13.81
CA VAL A 165 5.19 -10.15 13.68
C VAL A 165 5.99 -11.29 13.04
N ALA A 166 6.69 -11.02 11.94
CA ALA A 166 7.52 -12.01 11.26
C ALA A 166 8.67 -12.49 12.15
N THR A 167 9.34 -11.58 12.88
CA THR A 167 10.38 -11.94 13.84
C THR A 167 9.82 -12.82 14.96
N LEU A 168 8.71 -12.42 15.60
CA LEU A 168 8.08 -13.19 16.67
C LEU A 168 7.69 -14.59 16.21
N MET A 169 7.10 -14.72 15.02
CA MET A 169 6.77 -16.03 14.45
C MET A 169 8.00 -16.88 14.14
N ALA A 170 9.12 -16.27 13.77
CA ALA A 170 10.35 -17.00 13.43
C ALA A 170 11.17 -17.40 14.67
N THR A 171 11.13 -16.60 15.75
CA THR A 171 11.92 -16.83 16.96
C THR A 171 11.17 -17.65 18.01
N THR A 172 9.84 -17.71 17.93
CA THR A 172 9.06 -18.48 18.91
C THR A 172 9.12 -19.97 18.58
N LEU A 173 9.49 -20.78 19.58
CA LEU A 173 9.58 -22.24 19.46
C LEU A 173 8.21 -22.91 19.29
N THR A 174 7.13 -22.26 19.76
CA THR A 174 5.77 -22.71 19.57
C THR A 174 5.18 -22.18 18.26
N LEU A 175 4.37 -23.00 17.59
CA LEU A 175 3.64 -22.60 16.40
C LEU A 175 2.61 -21.51 16.76
N LEU A 176 2.99 -20.26 16.55
CA LEU A 176 2.12 -19.11 16.69
C LEU A 176 1.35 -18.86 15.39
N SER A 177 0.04 -18.66 15.50
CA SER A 177 -0.72 -18.11 14.38
C SER A 177 -0.31 -16.66 14.13
N ARG A 178 -0.34 -16.22 12.86
CA ARG A 178 -0.05 -14.82 12.51
C ARG A 178 -0.98 -13.82 13.22
N HIS A 179 -2.23 -14.21 13.48
CA HIS A 179 -3.18 -13.40 14.23
C HIS A 179 -2.75 -13.20 15.68
N ALA A 180 -2.35 -14.29 16.36
CA ALA A 180 -1.84 -14.21 17.72
C ALA A 180 -0.56 -13.37 17.79
N ALA A 181 0.35 -13.52 16.82
CA ALA A 181 1.55 -12.71 16.73
C ALA A 181 1.25 -11.22 16.53
N ARG A 182 0.27 -10.86 15.68
CA ARG A 182 -0.20 -9.46 15.54
C ARG A 182 -0.77 -8.91 16.84
N ALA A 183 -1.62 -9.67 17.53
CA ALA A 183 -2.20 -9.25 18.80
C ALA A 183 -1.12 -8.96 19.85
N ALA A 184 -0.11 -9.84 19.96
CA ALA A 184 1.02 -9.64 20.88
C ALA A 184 1.82 -8.37 20.56
N VAL A 185 2.15 -8.13 19.28
CA VAL A 185 2.87 -6.91 18.86
C VAL A 185 2.06 -5.64 19.13
N HIS A 186 0.73 -5.69 18.95
CA HIS A 186 -0.14 -4.56 19.27
C HIS A 186 -0.19 -4.26 20.76
N GLU A 187 -0.27 -5.28 21.62
CA GLU A 187 -0.27 -5.09 23.07
C GLU A 187 1.07 -4.52 23.56
N GLU A 188 2.20 -5.08 23.11
CA GLU A 188 3.54 -4.56 23.43
C GLU A 188 3.66 -3.07 23.07
N ARG A 189 3.14 -2.68 21.90
CA ARG A 189 3.16 -1.29 21.44
C ARG A 189 2.28 -0.38 22.30
N ARG A 190 1.15 -0.90 22.80
CA ARG A 190 0.25 -0.17 23.71
C ARG A 190 0.92 0.07 25.05
N GLU A 191 1.59 -0.94 25.60
CA GLU A 191 2.37 -0.84 26.84
C GLU A 191 3.49 0.20 26.71
N VAL A 192 4.31 0.11 25.66
CA VAL A 192 5.41 1.07 25.41
C VAL A 192 4.90 2.50 25.27
N ARG A 193 3.74 2.71 24.61
CA ARG A 193 3.10 4.03 24.52
C ARG A 193 2.61 4.55 25.86
N SER A 194 2.04 3.70 26.70
CA SER A 194 1.58 4.09 28.04
C SER A 194 2.75 4.56 28.90
N TYR A 195 3.85 3.79 28.91
CA TYR A 195 5.06 4.13 29.65
C TYR A 195 5.71 5.43 29.16
N ALA A 196 5.80 5.62 27.84
CA ALA A 196 6.32 6.85 27.27
C ALA A 196 5.45 8.08 27.59
N ALA A 197 4.13 7.91 27.72
CA ALA A 197 3.21 8.98 28.13
C ALA A 197 3.41 9.34 29.61
N GLU A 198 3.56 8.36 30.49
CA GLU A 198 3.85 8.56 31.91
C GLU A 198 5.18 9.31 32.13
N LEU A 199 6.23 8.96 31.37
CA LEU A 199 7.51 9.67 31.43
C LEU A 199 7.40 11.14 31.00
N LYS A 200 6.54 11.46 30.02
CA LYS A 200 6.30 12.84 29.59
C LYS A 200 5.43 13.64 30.56
N ALA A 201 4.51 12.97 31.25
CA ALA A 201 3.64 13.57 32.25
C ALA A 201 4.34 13.77 33.60
N SER A 202 5.44 13.06 33.84
CA SER A 202 6.25 13.22 35.04
C SER A 202 6.93 14.58 35.05
N PRO A 203 6.77 15.39 36.11
CA PRO A 203 7.49 16.66 36.22
C PRO A 203 9.00 16.39 36.19
N PRO A 204 9.79 17.26 35.53
CA PRO A 204 11.23 17.10 35.53
C PRO A 204 11.73 17.03 36.98
N PRO A 205 12.70 16.15 37.30
CA PRO A 205 13.22 16.05 38.64
C PRO A 205 13.66 17.44 39.11
N SER A 206 13.05 17.91 40.19
CA SER A 206 13.35 19.21 40.80
C SER A 206 14.86 19.26 41.06
N SER A 207 15.56 20.04 40.24
CA SER A 207 16.98 20.31 40.39
C SER A 207 17.17 21.05 41.71
N LYS A 208 17.50 20.31 42.78
CA LYS A 208 18.01 20.92 44.00
C LYS A 208 19.26 21.74 43.62
N ALA A 209 19.19 23.03 43.90
CA ALA A 209 20.24 24.00 43.62
C ALA A 209 21.58 23.60 44.28
N PRO A 210 22.73 23.87 43.64
CA PRO A 210 24.03 23.69 44.27
C PRO A 210 24.27 24.87 45.22
N GLY A 211 24.13 24.62 46.53
CA GLY A 211 24.24 25.66 47.54
C GLY A 211 24.88 25.16 48.83
N GLN A 212 26.12 24.68 48.76
CA GLN A 212 27.01 24.63 49.93
C GLN A 212 28.42 25.05 49.52
N SER A 213 28.70 26.32 49.71
CA SER A 213 30.04 26.92 49.72
C SER A 213 30.90 26.24 50.79
N ARG A 214 31.91 25.48 50.36
CA ARG A 214 32.95 24.96 51.26
C ARG A 214 33.85 26.15 51.63
N THR A 215 33.81 26.57 52.89
CA THR A 215 34.82 27.47 53.47
C THR A 215 36.18 26.77 53.53
N PRO A 216 37.28 27.46 53.18
CA PRO A 216 38.63 26.89 53.25
C PRO A 216 39.12 26.79 54.71
N PRO A 217 39.96 25.80 55.04
CA PRO A 217 40.51 25.64 56.38
C PRO A 217 41.61 26.66 56.67
N VAL A 218 41.63 27.14 57.91
CA VAL A 218 42.60 28.10 58.46
C VAL A 218 43.98 27.42 58.62
N PRO A 219 45.12 28.10 58.32
CA PRO A 219 46.45 27.53 58.48
C PRO A 219 46.83 27.42 59.96
N ARG A 220 47.35 26.25 60.35
CA ARG A 220 47.87 25.97 61.69
C ARG A 220 49.27 26.58 61.81
N GLN A 221 49.47 27.52 62.73
CA GLN A 221 50.81 28.04 63.04
C GLN A 221 51.64 26.97 63.76
N LEU A 222 52.88 26.81 63.30
CA LEU A 222 53.92 25.99 63.92
C LEU A 222 54.61 26.83 64.99
N ASN A 223 54.63 26.32 66.23
CA ASN A 223 55.62 26.65 67.24
C ASN A 223 56.64 25.52 67.31
#